data_AF-A0A3B8X9V7-F1
#
_entry.id   AF-A0A3B8X9V7-F1
#
_cell.length_a   1.000
_cell.length_b   1.000
_cell.length_c   1.000
_cell.angle_alpha   90.00
_cell.angle_beta   90.00
_cell.angle_gamma   90.00
#
_symmetry.space_group_name_H-M   'P 1'
#
loop_
_entity.id
_entity.type
_entity.pdbx_description
1 polymer ?
#
loop_
_entity_poly.entity_id
_entity_poly.type
_entity_poly.pdbx_seq_one_letter_code
_entity_poly.pdbx_strand_id
1 'polypeptide(L)'
;MKLTKLLPLIPASLILASLFIPGGCANTTQAPTGGPKDTIPPVITKVTPFPGSTRVDPGKVKLVFTFNEYVKIKDANGVYLSPPQEKKPKAVISGKSLVVTFESPLDSSATYTLDLTGAIADNNEGNLFPGYTLVFATGEQIDSMCVTGVVQDCNTLMPVKGATVLLYKDQADSAVFLRRPVAAAKTDDWGFFSIRNIQDTVYRVYAIRDENNNNKYDPESERIAFLDSLFRPSIIYSDSLYEFKKFDMKDTALCLARKAQLELNLFREKPHKQMIVKKERVG
;
A
#
# COMPACT_ATOMS: atom_id res chain seq x y z
N MET A 1 -34.08 15.94 85.15
CA MET A 1 -34.45 15.43 83.81
C MET A 1 -33.42 14.38 83.40
N LYS A 2 -33.80 13.10 83.28
CA LYS A 2 -32.84 11.97 83.20
C LYS A 2 -32.07 11.97 81.87
N LEU A 3 -30.74 12.01 81.95
CA LEU A 3 -29.78 12.03 80.81
C LEU A 3 -29.91 10.80 79.88
N THR A 4 -30.58 9.74 80.34
CA THR A 4 -30.83 8.50 79.60
C THR A 4 -31.82 8.64 78.44
N LYS A 5 -32.57 9.75 78.36
CA LYS A 5 -33.49 10.01 77.22
C LYS A 5 -32.80 10.58 75.97
N LEU A 6 -31.53 10.99 76.07
CA LEU A 6 -30.76 11.55 74.95
C LEU A 6 -29.84 10.51 74.25
N LEU A 7 -29.68 9.31 74.82
CA LEU A 7 -28.91 8.23 74.21
C LEU A 7 -29.36 7.83 72.79
N PRO A 8 -30.68 7.75 72.45
CA PRO A 8 -31.10 7.40 71.09
C PRO A 8 -30.97 8.57 70.08
N LEU A 9 -30.69 9.79 70.54
CA LEU A 9 -30.48 10.96 69.67
C LEU A 9 -29.06 11.02 69.08
N ILE A 10 -28.09 10.40 69.74
CA ILE A 10 -26.68 10.37 69.29
C ILE A 10 -26.51 9.61 67.96
N PRO A 11 -27.03 8.37 67.79
CA PRO A 11 -26.94 7.67 66.52
C PRO A 11 -27.77 8.36 65.41
N ALA A 12 -28.94 8.93 65.76
CA ALA A 12 -29.74 9.69 64.81
C ALA A 12 -29.03 10.96 64.33
N SER A 13 -28.32 11.66 65.23
CA SER A 13 -27.50 12.83 64.88
C SER A 13 -26.27 12.47 64.06
N LEU A 14 -25.65 11.30 64.28
CA LEU A 14 -24.52 10.81 63.48
C LEU A 14 -24.96 10.41 62.06
N ILE A 15 -26.14 9.79 61.92
CA ILE A 15 -26.74 9.48 60.61
C ILE A 15 -27.09 10.80 59.89
N LEU A 16 -27.71 11.75 60.60
CA LEU A 16 -28.03 13.06 60.02
C LEU A 16 -26.78 13.85 59.64
N ALA A 17 -25.71 13.78 60.43
CA ALA A 17 -24.42 14.41 60.10
C ALA A 17 -23.73 13.76 58.88
N SER A 18 -23.91 12.44 58.68
CA SER A 18 -23.36 11.75 57.50
C SER A 18 -24.05 12.16 56.18
N LEU A 19 -25.29 12.65 56.24
CA LEU A 19 -26.01 13.23 55.09
C LEU A 19 -25.48 14.63 54.69
N PHE A 20 -24.70 15.28 55.55
CA PHE A 20 -24.09 16.59 55.29
C PHE A 20 -22.62 16.51 54.86
N ILE A 21 -22.08 15.32 54.60
CA ILE A 21 -20.78 15.17 53.95
C ILE A 21 -21.01 15.36 52.45
N PRO A 22 -20.59 16.49 51.83
CA PRO A 22 -20.68 16.63 50.39
C PRO A 22 -19.79 15.56 49.77
N GLY A 23 -20.40 14.52 49.19
CA GLY A 23 -19.70 13.58 48.33
C GLY A 23 -18.97 14.38 47.27
N GLY A 24 -17.67 14.20 47.15
CA GLY A 24 -16.84 14.97 46.23
C GLY A 24 -17.51 15.04 44.86
N CYS A 25 -17.93 16.25 44.47
CA CYS A 25 -18.48 16.48 43.15
C CYS A 25 -17.41 16.10 42.14
N ALA A 26 -17.59 14.98 41.45
CA ALA A 26 -16.97 14.79 40.15
C ALA A 26 -17.49 15.95 39.29
N ASN A 27 -16.61 16.88 38.94
CA ASN A 27 -16.95 18.02 38.09
C ASN A 27 -17.36 17.50 36.70
N THR A 28 -18.66 17.29 36.48
CA THR A 28 -19.23 16.85 35.20
C THR A 28 -19.38 18.00 34.20
N THR A 29 -19.07 19.23 34.61
CA THR A 29 -19.32 20.46 33.83
C THR A 29 -18.27 20.69 32.74
N GLN A 30 -17.12 20.04 32.82
CA GLN A 30 -16.09 20.08 31.78
C GLN A 30 -15.64 18.66 31.49
N ALA A 31 -15.80 18.22 30.23
CA ALA A 31 -15.07 17.06 29.76
C ALA A 31 -13.58 17.32 30.02
N PRO A 32 -12.83 16.33 30.53
CA PRO A 32 -11.40 16.48 30.69
C PRO A 32 -10.82 16.95 29.36
N THR A 33 -10.10 18.08 29.40
CA THR A 33 -9.41 18.58 28.22
C THR A 33 -8.41 17.50 27.83
N GLY A 34 -8.61 16.88 26.67
CA GLY A 34 -7.73 15.83 26.19
C GLY A 34 -6.28 16.30 26.16
N GLY A 35 -5.35 15.36 26.22
CA GLY A 35 -3.93 15.66 26.03
C GLY A 35 -3.68 16.31 24.66
N PRO A 36 -2.46 16.83 24.44
CA PRO A 36 -2.06 17.31 23.12
C PRO A 36 -2.29 16.22 22.08
N LYS A 37 -2.74 16.61 20.88
CA LYS A 37 -2.99 15.68 19.77
C LYS A 37 -1.70 14.93 19.42
N ASP A 38 -1.78 13.61 19.31
CA ASP A 38 -0.67 12.81 18.80
C ASP A 38 -0.46 13.06 17.30
N THR A 39 0.80 13.22 16.92
CA THR A 39 1.24 13.46 15.53
C THR A 39 2.25 12.43 15.05
N ILE A 40 2.62 11.46 15.90
CA ILE A 40 3.62 10.46 15.61
C ILE A 40 2.96 9.30 14.82
N PRO A 41 3.48 8.94 13.64
CA PRO A 41 2.99 7.78 12.90
C PRO A 41 3.36 6.45 13.56
N PRO A 42 2.60 5.37 13.30
CA PRO A 42 2.91 4.04 13.83
C PRO A 42 4.21 3.49 13.21
N VAL A 43 4.86 2.58 13.93
CA VAL A 43 6.11 1.94 13.51
C VAL A 43 5.98 0.42 13.54
N ILE A 44 6.52 -0.24 12.52
CA ILE A 44 6.60 -1.70 12.46
C ILE A 44 7.67 -2.19 13.44
N THR A 45 7.27 -3.05 14.37
CA THR A 45 8.16 -3.69 15.35
C THR A 45 8.56 -5.11 14.95
N LYS A 46 7.76 -5.77 14.10
CA LYS A 46 8.06 -7.12 13.60
C LYS A 46 7.42 -7.35 12.24
N VAL A 47 8.12 -8.09 11.37
CA VAL A 47 7.60 -8.61 10.11
C VAL A 47 7.80 -10.11 10.05
N THR A 48 6.82 -10.84 9.52
CA THR A 48 6.91 -12.28 9.27
C THR A 48 6.29 -12.60 7.92
N PRO A 49 6.97 -13.31 7.01
CA PRO A 49 8.36 -13.78 7.12
C PRO A 49 9.36 -12.62 7.20
N PHE A 50 10.61 -12.91 7.56
CA PHE A 50 11.64 -11.87 7.63
C PHE A 50 11.87 -11.24 6.24
N PRO A 51 12.18 -9.94 6.16
CA PRO A 51 12.53 -9.31 4.89
C PRO A 51 13.66 -10.06 4.20
N GLY A 52 13.50 -10.37 2.92
CA GLY A 52 14.48 -11.14 2.17
C GLY A 52 14.37 -12.66 2.33
N SER A 53 13.31 -13.19 2.97
CA SER A 53 13.12 -14.65 3.08
C SER A 53 12.92 -15.30 1.71
N THR A 54 13.56 -16.43 1.49
CA THR A 54 13.41 -17.28 0.30
C THR A 54 12.72 -18.59 0.66
N ARG A 55 12.36 -19.40 -0.36
CA ARG A 55 11.68 -20.71 -0.20
C ARG A 55 10.41 -20.62 0.65
N VAL A 56 9.69 -19.51 0.58
CA VAL A 56 8.40 -19.35 1.26
C VAL A 56 7.39 -20.26 0.56
N ASP A 57 6.66 -21.09 1.33
CA ASP A 57 5.65 -22.01 0.79
C ASP A 57 4.56 -21.23 0.02
N PRO A 58 4.48 -21.37 -1.33
CA PRO A 58 3.56 -20.58 -2.15
C PRO A 58 2.09 -20.81 -1.82
N GLY A 59 1.74 -21.98 -1.28
CA GLY A 59 0.35 -22.34 -0.94
C GLY A 59 -0.09 -21.87 0.45
N LYS A 60 0.83 -21.37 1.27
CA LYS A 60 0.57 -21.01 2.68
C LYS A 60 1.14 -19.65 3.07
N VAL A 61 1.36 -18.77 2.10
CA VAL A 61 1.94 -17.45 2.36
C VAL A 61 0.99 -16.63 3.25
N LYS A 62 1.51 -16.21 4.39
CA LYS A 62 0.86 -15.30 5.33
C LYS A 62 1.87 -14.23 5.75
N LEU A 63 1.57 -12.99 5.44
CA LEU A 63 2.43 -11.85 5.78
C LEU A 63 1.84 -11.16 7.00
N VAL A 64 2.66 -10.95 8.02
CA VAL A 64 2.26 -10.32 9.28
C VAL A 64 3.18 -9.15 9.58
N PHE A 65 2.60 -7.97 9.78
CA PHE A 65 3.29 -6.75 10.15
C PHE A 65 2.75 -6.29 11.49
N THR A 66 3.55 -6.38 12.55
CA THR A 66 3.18 -5.96 13.90
C THR A 66 3.67 -4.54 14.13
N PHE A 67 2.80 -3.70 14.68
CA PHE A 67 3.07 -2.30 15.00
C PHE A 67 3.26 -2.11 16.51
N ASN A 68 3.88 -0.99 16.89
CA ASN A 68 3.99 -0.55 18.29
C ASN A 68 2.61 -0.18 18.90
N GLU A 69 1.63 0.16 18.06
CA GLU A 69 0.29 0.63 18.44
C GLU A 69 -0.83 0.00 17.61
N TYR A 70 -2.09 0.34 17.93
CA TYR A 70 -3.24 -0.12 17.16
C TYR A 70 -3.35 0.67 15.85
N VAL A 71 -3.52 -0.05 14.75
CA VAL A 71 -3.61 0.52 13.41
C VAL A 71 -4.89 0.11 12.71
N LYS A 72 -5.28 0.86 11.69
CA LYS A 72 -6.40 0.54 10.79
C LYS A 72 -5.96 0.59 9.34
N ILE A 73 -6.68 -0.15 8.49
CA ILE A 73 -6.51 -0.09 7.03
C ILE A 73 -7.24 1.17 6.55
N LYS A 74 -6.48 2.16 6.11
CA LYS A 74 -7.00 3.42 5.54
C LYS A 74 -7.41 3.24 4.08
N ASP A 75 -6.57 2.55 3.30
CA ASP A 75 -6.85 2.20 1.91
C ASP A 75 -6.44 0.76 1.64
N ALA A 76 -7.43 -0.09 1.38
CA ALA A 76 -7.20 -1.49 1.06
C ALA A 76 -6.47 -1.67 -0.28
N ASN A 77 -6.62 -0.75 -1.24
CA ASN A 77 -5.91 -0.80 -2.51
C ASN A 77 -4.43 -0.41 -2.38
N GLY A 78 -4.05 0.22 -1.27
CA GLY A 78 -2.66 0.52 -0.92
C GLY A 78 -1.88 -0.71 -0.44
N VAL A 79 -2.55 -1.82 -0.08
CA VAL A 79 -1.89 -3.11 0.18
C VAL A 79 -1.67 -3.80 -1.16
N TYR A 80 -0.55 -3.46 -1.80
CA TYR A 80 -0.32 -3.80 -3.21
C TYR A 80 0.75 -4.90 -3.34
N LEU A 81 0.38 -6.02 -3.96
CA LEU A 81 1.29 -7.13 -4.25
C LEU A 81 1.81 -7.06 -5.69
N SER A 82 3.10 -7.28 -5.86
CA SER A 82 3.78 -7.44 -7.14
C SER A 82 4.60 -8.73 -7.14
N PRO A 83 4.52 -9.62 -8.15
CA PRO A 83 3.54 -9.63 -9.23
C PRO A 83 2.08 -9.68 -8.73
N PRO A 84 1.14 -8.97 -9.39
CA PRO A 84 -0.26 -8.96 -8.99
C PRO A 84 -0.95 -10.29 -9.26
N GLN A 85 -1.84 -10.66 -8.36
CA GLN A 85 -2.64 -11.89 -8.44
C GLN A 85 -4.00 -11.64 -9.10
N GLU A 86 -4.70 -12.71 -9.44
CA GLU A 86 -6.07 -12.62 -9.94
C GLU A 86 -7.02 -11.98 -8.94
N LYS A 87 -6.91 -12.41 -7.69
CA LYS A 87 -7.64 -11.81 -6.58
C LYS A 87 -6.68 -11.01 -5.74
N LYS A 88 -7.10 -9.82 -5.35
CA LYS A 88 -6.30 -8.94 -4.50
C LYS A 88 -5.98 -9.63 -3.16
N PRO A 89 -4.84 -9.31 -2.54
CA PRO A 89 -4.51 -9.81 -1.21
C PRO A 89 -5.60 -9.42 -0.20
N LYS A 90 -5.97 -10.35 0.67
CA LYS A 90 -6.91 -10.08 1.76
C LYS A 90 -6.13 -9.57 2.97
N ALA A 91 -6.33 -8.29 3.30
CA ALA A 91 -5.74 -7.60 4.43
C ALA A 91 -6.74 -7.48 5.59
N VAL A 92 -6.32 -7.88 6.80
CA VAL A 92 -7.15 -7.82 8.02
C VAL A 92 -6.29 -7.36 9.20
N ILE A 93 -6.88 -6.57 10.11
CA ILE A 93 -6.24 -6.19 11.37
C ILE A 93 -6.55 -7.24 12.45
N SER A 94 -5.51 -7.70 13.13
CA SER A 94 -5.61 -8.60 14.29
C SER A 94 -4.74 -8.04 15.43
N GLY A 95 -5.39 -7.48 16.46
CA GLY A 95 -4.70 -6.74 17.51
C GLY A 95 -3.92 -5.55 16.94
N LYS A 96 -2.62 -5.48 17.21
CA LYS A 96 -1.69 -4.47 16.66
C LYS A 96 -1.03 -4.90 15.35
N SER A 97 -1.54 -5.94 14.68
CA SER A 97 -0.91 -6.49 13.47
C SER A 97 -1.81 -6.40 12.25
N LEU A 98 -1.22 -6.05 11.11
CA LEU A 98 -1.78 -6.27 9.79
C LEU A 98 -1.43 -7.69 9.35
N VAL A 99 -2.45 -8.47 8.98
CA VAL A 99 -2.32 -9.82 8.43
C VAL A 99 -2.79 -9.80 6.98
N VAL A 100 -1.89 -10.17 6.06
CA VAL A 100 -2.17 -10.28 4.63
C VAL A 100 -2.12 -11.75 4.22
N THR A 101 -3.17 -12.20 3.53
CA THR A 101 -3.36 -13.58 3.06
C THR A 101 -3.78 -13.57 1.60
N PHE A 102 -3.56 -14.69 0.92
CA PHE A 102 -3.85 -14.86 -0.50
C PHE A 102 -4.86 -15.99 -0.68
N GLU A 103 -5.83 -15.79 -1.57
CA GLU A 103 -6.87 -16.79 -1.83
C GLU A 103 -6.35 -17.93 -2.72
N SER A 104 -5.48 -17.60 -3.65
CA SER A 104 -4.81 -18.55 -4.54
C SER A 104 -3.34 -18.70 -4.15
N PRO A 105 -2.74 -19.88 -4.37
CA PRO A 105 -1.30 -20.06 -4.22
C PRO A 105 -0.53 -19.08 -5.08
N LEU A 106 0.61 -18.61 -4.56
CA LEU A 106 1.57 -17.83 -5.34
C LEU A 106 2.35 -18.73 -6.31
N ASP A 107 3.02 -18.12 -7.29
CA ASP A 107 3.90 -18.82 -8.22
C ASP A 107 5.10 -19.42 -7.46
N SER A 108 5.53 -20.62 -7.84
CA SER A 108 6.50 -21.42 -7.06
C SER A 108 7.96 -20.94 -7.14
N SER A 109 8.30 -20.07 -8.08
CA SER A 109 9.66 -19.57 -8.27
C SER A 109 9.65 -18.10 -8.72
N ALA A 110 9.11 -17.24 -7.86
CA ALA A 110 9.01 -15.81 -8.12
C ALA A 110 9.42 -14.98 -6.89
N THR A 111 9.91 -13.78 -7.18
CA THR A 111 10.13 -12.74 -6.20
C THR A 111 8.87 -11.91 -6.06
N TYR A 112 8.44 -11.68 -4.81
CA TYR A 112 7.28 -10.88 -4.49
C TYR A 112 7.67 -9.66 -3.67
N THR A 113 7.01 -8.55 -3.96
CA THR A 113 7.05 -7.32 -3.17
C THR A 113 5.65 -6.97 -2.71
N LEU A 114 5.46 -6.75 -1.41
CA LEU A 114 4.24 -6.19 -0.85
C LEU A 114 4.51 -4.75 -0.42
N ASP A 115 3.89 -3.78 -1.08
CA ASP A 115 3.93 -2.37 -0.70
C ASP A 115 2.73 -2.04 0.20
N LEU A 116 2.99 -1.26 1.25
CA LEU A 116 2.02 -0.74 2.23
C LEU A 116 1.98 0.79 2.25
N THR A 117 2.68 1.47 1.32
CA THR A 117 2.65 2.94 1.23
C THR A 117 1.21 3.45 1.10
N GLY A 118 0.81 4.32 2.03
CA GLY A 118 -0.51 4.94 2.06
C GLY A 118 -1.66 4.04 2.57
N ALA A 119 -1.40 2.76 2.88
CA ALA A 119 -2.44 1.79 3.19
C ALA A 119 -2.87 1.79 4.67
N ILE A 120 -1.96 2.16 5.58
CA ILE A 120 -2.12 1.99 7.02
C ILE A 120 -2.04 3.34 7.72
N ALA A 121 -2.85 3.52 8.76
CA ALA A 121 -2.80 4.66 9.67
C ALA A 121 -3.00 4.19 11.11
N ASP A 122 -2.61 5.00 12.10
CA ASP A 122 -2.98 4.70 13.47
C ASP A 122 -4.52 4.75 13.64
N ASN A 123 -4.99 4.09 14.69
CA ASN A 123 -6.41 3.96 14.94
C ASN A 123 -7.05 5.26 15.48
N ASN A 124 -6.33 6.03 16.28
CA ASN A 124 -6.85 7.11 17.12
C ASN A 124 -6.86 8.46 16.38
N GLU A 125 -5.69 9.00 16.02
CA GLU A 125 -5.49 10.29 15.37
C GLU A 125 -5.42 10.20 13.83
N GLY A 126 -5.18 9.01 13.27
CA GLY A 126 -5.17 8.75 11.83
C GLY A 126 -3.92 9.25 11.09
N ASN A 127 -2.82 9.47 11.81
CA ASN A 127 -1.46 9.63 11.29
C ASN A 127 -1.12 8.47 10.36
N LEU A 128 -0.78 8.84 9.13
CA LEU A 128 -0.52 7.88 8.06
C LEU A 128 0.85 7.22 8.27
N PHE A 129 0.88 5.88 8.16
CA PHE A 129 2.12 5.14 8.13
C PHE A 129 2.94 5.54 6.88
N PRO A 130 4.21 5.96 7.01
CA PRO A 130 5.04 6.41 5.88
C PRO A 130 5.18 5.39 4.74
N GLY A 131 4.92 4.11 5.03
CA GLY A 131 4.95 3.02 4.07
C GLY A 131 6.12 2.08 4.32
N TYR A 132 5.98 0.86 3.80
CA TYR A 132 6.97 -0.19 3.93
C TYR A 132 6.80 -1.16 2.77
N THR A 133 7.91 -1.67 2.25
CA THR A 133 7.90 -2.65 1.17
C THR A 133 8.59 -3.92 1.65
N LEU A 134 7.83 -4.99 1.80
CA LEU A 134 8.38 -6.32 2.11
C LEU A 134 8.77 -7.02 0.81
N VAL A 135 9.98 -7.58 0.77
CA VAL A 135 10.43 -8.46 -0.32
C VAL A 135 10.61 -9.88 0.22
N PHE A 136 10.11 -10.86 -0.51
CA PHE A 136 10.32 -12.29 -0.23
C PHE A 136 10.28 -13.09 -1.54
N ALA A 137 10.78 -14.32 -1.53
CA ALA A 137 10.70 -15.21 -2.69
C ALA A 137 10.12 -16.57 -2.30
N THR A 138 9.32 -17.12 -3.21
CA THR A 138 8.90 -18.53 -3.17
C THR A 138 9.99 -19.45 -3.71
N GLY A 139 10.83 -18.93 -4.62
CA GLY A 139 12.02 -19.60 -5.15
C GLY A 139 13.23 -19.54 -4.21
N GLU A 140 14.38 -19.99 -4.71
CA GLU A 140 15.61 -20.09 -3.91
C GLU A 140 16.33 -18.75 -3.73
N GLN A 141 16.08 -17.79 -4.63
CA GLN A 141 16.79 -16.52 -4.71
C GLN A 141 15.79 -15.38 -4.90
N ILE A 142 16.22 -14.17 -4.53
CA ILE A 142 15.50 -12.92 -4.77
C ILE A 142 16.13 -12.27 -5.98
N ASP A 143 15.29 -11.89 -6.94
CA ASP A 143 15.74 -11.14 -8.10
C ASP A 143 16.32 -9.78 -7.68
N SER A 144 17.34 -9.31 -8.40
CA SER A 144 18.16 -8.19 -7.94
C SER A 144 18.05 -6.93 -8.78
N MET A 145 17.39 -6.95 -9.94
CA MET A 145 17.34 -5.78 -10.81
C MET A 145 16.23 -4.82 -10.38
N CYS A 146 16.33 -3.58 -10.85
CA CYS A 146 15.28 -2.59 -10.64
C CYS A 146 15.10 -1.67 -11.85
N VAL A 147 13.97 -0.96 -11.85
CA VAL A 147 13.66 0.09 -12.81
C VAL A 147 12.95 1.25 -12.12
N THR A 148 13.27 2.47 -12.54
CA THR A 148 12.61 3.71 -12.10
C THR A 148 12.16 4.53 -13.28
N GLY A 149 11.15 5.37 -13.08
CA GLY A 149 10.70 6.24 -14.15
C GLY A 149 9.60 7.19 -13.72
N VAL A 150 9.08 7.93 -14.69
CA VAL A 150 7.96 8.85 -14.51
C VAL A 150 6.86 8.54 -15.50
N VAL A 151 5.60 8.69 -15.06
CA VAL A 151 4.42 8.69 -15.90
C VAL A 151 3.84 10.09 -15.89
N GLN A 152 3.59 10.63 -17.07
CA GLN A 152 3.03 11.97 -17.25
C GLN A 152 1.94 11.98 -18.31
N ASP A 153 1.06 12.97 -18.29
CA ASP A 153 0.02 13.12 -19.29
C ASP A 153 0.63 13.63 -20.60
N CYS A 154 0.33 12.98 -21.72
CA CYS A 154 0.97 13.27 -23.00
C CYS A 154 0.73 14.69 -23.52
N ASN A 155 -0.35 15.36 -23.10
CA ASN A 155 -0.70 16.69 -23.60
C ASN A 155 -0.13 17.79 -22.72
N THR A 156 -0.06 17.55 -21.41
CA THR A 156 0.29 18.57 -20.41
C THR A 156 1.67 18.39 -19.81
N LEU A 157 2.28 17.20 -19.98
CA LEU A 157 3.52 16.78 -19.32
C LEU A 157 3.46 16.87 -17.79
N MET A 158 2.25 16.95 -17.23
CA MET A 158 2.05 16.95 -15.79
C MET A 158 2.17 15.52 -15.24
N PRO A 159 2.74 15.36 -14.03
CA PRO A 159 2.87 14.06 -13.41
C PRO A 159 1.52 13.40 -13.15
N VAL A 160 1.47 12.09 -13.38
CA VAL A 160 0.24 11.31 -13.30
C VAL A 160 0.29 10.46 -12.03
N LYS A 161 -0.33 10.95 -10.95
CA LYS A 161 -0.38 10.27 -9.64
C LYS A 161 -1.24 9.02 -9.65
N GLY A 162 -0.71 7.86 -9.26
CA GLY A 162 -1.45 6.60 -9.13
C GLY A 162 -1.75 5.88 -10.45
N ALA A 163 -0.96 6.11 -11.50
CA ALA A 163 -0.94 5.23 -12.67
C ALA A 163 -0.24 3.91 -12.29
N THR A 164 -0.70 2.80 -12.86
CA THR A 164 -0.10 1.48 -12.65
C THR A 164 0.87 1.19 -13.79
N VAL A 165 2.15 1.04 -13.47
CA VAL A 165 3.19 0.62 -14.42
C VAL A 165 3.26 -0.90 -14.40
N LEU A 166 3.35 -1.52 -15.58
CA LEU A 166 3.20 -2.95 -15.80
C LEU A 166 4.38 -3.46 -16.64
N LEU A 167 5.04 -4.51 -16.16
CA LEU A 167 6.15 -5.18 -16.86
C LEU A 167 5.71 -6.58 -17.30
N TYR A 168 5.91 -6.88 -18.58
CA TYR A 168 5.57 -8.16 -19.19
C TYR A 168 6.80 -8.83 -19.80
N LYS A 169 6.97 -10.14 -19.56
CA LYS A 169 7.94 -10.98 -20.30
C LYS A 169 7.38 -11.45 -21.64
N ASP A 170 6.05 -11.50 -21.76
CA ASP A 170 5.37 -11.77 -23.03
C ASP A 170 5.49 -10.54 -23.93
N GLN A 171 6.01 -10.77 -25.14
CA GLN A 171 6.32 -9.73 -26.11
C GLN A 171 5.15 -9.49 -27.08
N ALA A 172 4.02 -10.18 -26.93
CA ALA A 172 2.83 -9.92 -27.73
C ALA A 172 2.15 -8.59 -27.34
N ASP A 173 1.65 -7.83 -28.32
CA ASP A 173 0.86 -6.60 -28.06
C ASP A 173 -0.40 -6.91 -27.25
N SER A 174 -0.93 -8.13 -27.39
CA SER A 174 -2.11 -8.59 -26.67
C SER A 174 -1.86 -8.88 -25.17
N ALA A 175 -0.60 -8.92 -24.72
CA ALA A 175 -0.25 -9.29 -23.35
C ALA A 175 -0.90 -8.38 -22.30
N VAL A 176 -0.96 -7.07 -22.56
CA VAL A 176 -1.51 -6.07 -21.64
C VAL A 176 -3.01 -6.23 -21.39
N PHE A 177 -3.73 -6.90 -22.30
CA PHE A 177 -5.17 -7.17 -22.19
C PHE A 177 -5.45 -8.55 -21.59
N LEU A 178 -4.63 -9.54 -21.97
CA LEU A 178 -4.93 -10.96 -21.73
C LEU A 178 -4.23 -11.50 -20.48
N ARG A 179 -3.02 -11.01 -20.19
CA ARG A 179 -2.15 -11.52 -19.14
C ARG A 179 -2.05 -10.51 -18.00
N ARG A 180 -1.60 -10.97 -16.84
CA ARG A 180 -1.18 -10.10 -15.74
C ARG A 180 0.32 -9.86 -15.84
N PRO A 181 0.83 -8.70 -15.41
CA PRO A 181 2.24 -8.42 -15.49
C PRO A 181 3.03 -9.28 -14.50
N VAL A 182 4.31 -9.47 -14.78
CA VAL A 182 5.22 -10.15 -13.86
C VAL A 182 5.80 -9.21 -12.81
N ALA A 183 5.64 -7.90 -13.00
CA ALA A 183 5.93 -6.89 -12.00
C ALA A 183 5.10 -5.64 -12.30
N ALA A 184 4.68 -4.96 -11.26
CA ALA A 184 3.88 -3.75 -11.33
C ALA A 184 4.10 -2.86 -10.10
N ALA A 185 3.93 -1.55 -10.28
CA ALA A 185 3.90 -0.58 -9.19
C ALA A 185 3.02 0.61 -9.56
N LYS A 186 2.54 1.33 -8.53
CA LYS A 186 1.82 2.59 -8.73
C LYS A 186 2.76 3.78 -8.65
N THR A 187 2.47 4.81 -9.43
CA THR A 187 3.17 6.09 -9.34
C THR A 187 2.74 6.87 -8.12
N ASP A 188 3.67 7.65 -7.56
CA ASP A 188 3.41 8.58 -6.46
C ASP A 188 2.81 9.91 -6.93
N ASP A 189 2.72 10.89 -6.03
CA ASP A 189 2.14 12.21 -6.28
C ASP A 189 2.86 13.00 -7.38
N TRP A 190 4.12 12.66 -7.66
CA TRP A 190 4.97 13.26 -8.69
C TRP A 190 5.05 12.39 -9.95
N GLY A 191 4.15 11.41 -10.10
CA GLY A 191 4.14 10.51 -11.25
C GLY A 191 5.34 9.55 -11.28
N PHE A 192 6.16 9.54 -10.23
CA PHE A 192 7.36 8.70 -10.16
C PHE A 192 7.00 7.29 -9.74
N PHE A 193 7.58 6.29 -10.39
CA PHE A 193 7.48 4.90 -10.01
C PHE A 193 8.85 4.29 -9.78
N SER A 194 8.89 3.28 -8.91
CA SER A 194 10.06 2.45 -8.68
C SER A 194 9.61 1.00 -8.53
N ILE A 195 10.23 0.11 -9.32
CA ILE A 195 9.99 -1.33 -9.26
C ILE A 195 11.33 -1.98 -8.92
N ARG A 196 11.37 -2.70 -7.82
CA ARG A 196 12.57 -3.36 -7.29
C ARG A 196 12.45 -4.86 -7.43
N ASN A 197 13.60 -5.53 -7.30
CA ASN A 197 13.71 -6.97 -7.21
C ASN A 197 12.98 -7.69 -8.36
N ILE A 198 13.25 -7.23 -9.58
CA ILE A 198 12.78 -7.85 -10.82
C ILE A 198 13.93 -8.64 -11.46
N GLN A 199 13.56 -9.65 -12.25
CA GLN A 199 14.51 -10.51 -12.94
C GLN A 199 15.35 -9.72 -13.96
N ASP A 200 16.60 -10.11 -14.16
CA ASP A 200 17.39 -9.66 -15.33
C ASP A 200 16.87 -10.34 -16.60
N THR A 201 15.90 -9.69 -17.26
CA THR A 201 15.35 -10.16 -18.53
C THR A 201 14.77 -8.98 -19.32
N VAL A 202 14.34 -9.27 -20.54
CA VAL A 202 13.72 -8.30 -21.43
C VAL A 202 12.22 -8.18 -21.12
N TYR A 203 11.76 -6.94 -21.04
CA TYR A 203 10.39 -6.58 -20.70
C TYR A 203 9.77 -5.71 -21.78
N ARG A 204 8.46 -5.88 -21.97
CA ARG A 204 7.59 -4.79 -22.40
C ARG A 204 7.09 -4.02 -21.20
N VAL A 205 7.05 -2.69 -21.35
CA VAL A 205 6.65 -1.77 -20.29
C VAL A 205 5.45 -0.98 -20.75
N TYR A 206 4.40 -1.00 -19.93
CA TYR A 206 3.20 -0.21 -20.11
C TYR A 206 2.93 0.61 -18.84
N ALA A 207 2.19 1.70 -18.96
CA ALA A 207 1.51 2.32 -17.83
C ALA A 207 0.05 2.52 -18.16
N ILE A 208 -0.83 2.29 -17.19
CA ILE A 208 -2.27 2.46 -17.36
C ILE A 208 -2.88 3.27 -16.23
N ARG A 209 -4.02 3.89 -16.53
CA ARG A 209 -4.96 4.35 -15.50
C ARG A 209 -5.95 3.23 -15.19
N ASP A 210 -5.50 2.34 -14.33
CA ASP A 210 -6.24 1.15 -13.88
C ASP A 210 -7.39 1.55 -12.93
N GLU A 211 -8.57 1.81 -13.49
CA GLU A 211 -9.72 2.30 -12.70
C GLU A 211 -10.38 1.17 -11.91
N ASN A 212 -10.44 -0.03 -12.49
CA ASN A 212 -11.06 -1.19 -11.86
C ASN A 212 -10.07 -2.01 -10.99
N ASN A 213 -8.78 -1.64 -11.00
CA ASN A 213 -7.69 -2.24 -10.24
C ASN A 213 -7.50 -3.74 -10.54
N ASN A 214 -7.61 -4.13 -11.82
CA ASN A 214 -7.43 -5.51 -12.28
C ASN A 214 -6.01 -5.79 -12.84
N ASN A 215 -5.16 -4.76 -12.94
CA ASN A 215 -3.82 -4.77 -13.53
C ASN A 215 -3.78 -5.25 -14.99
N LYS A 216 -4.81 -4.93 -15.76
CA LYS A 216 -4.95 -5.16 -17.20
C LYS A 216 -5.44 -3.87 -17.84
N TYR A 217 -5.14 -3.70 -19.12
CA TYR A 217 -5.62 -2.54 -19.85
C TYR A 217 -7.02 -2.77 -20.41
N ASP A 218 -7.94 -1.87 -20.09
CA ASP A 218 -9.29 -1.82 -20.64
C ASP A 218 -9.48 -0.59 -21.57
N PRO A 219 -9.42 -0.75 -22.91
CA PRO A 219 -9.45 0.35 -23.89
C PRO A 219 -10.64 1.30 -23.83
N GLU A 220 -11.79 0.82 -23.37
CA GLU A 220 -13.03 1.59 -23.38
C GLU A 220 -13.01 2.70 -22.32
N SER A 221 -12.41 2.41 -21.16
CA SER A 221 -12.39 3.29 -19.98
C SER A 221 -11.01 3.87 -19.67
N GLU A 222 -9.93 3.19 -20.04
CA GLU A 222 -8.60 3.48 -19.49
C GLU A 222 -7.67 4.20 -20.47
N ARG A 223 -6.68 4.88 -19.89
CA ARG A 223 -5.57 5.49 -20.63
C ARG A 223 -4.34 4.58 -20.56
N ILE A 224 -3.49 4.64 -21.59
CA ILE A 224 -2.29 3.81 -21.72
C ILE A 224 -1.07 4.65 -22.09
N ALA A 225 0.11 4.18 -21.69
CA ALA A 225 1.42 4.54 -22.18
C ALA A 225 2.23 3.26 -22.44
N PHE A 226 3.19 3.31 -23.34
CA PHE A 226 4.11 2.20 -23.59
C PHE A 226 5.45 2.70 -24.11
N LEU A 227 6.49 1.88 -23.96
CA LEU A 227 7.76 2.09 -24.65
C LEU A 227 7.65 1.62 -26.11
N ASP A 228 8.35 2.31 -27.00
CA ASP A 228 8.51 1.94 -28.41
C ASP A 228 9.44 0.73 -28.62
N SER A 229 10.20 0.38 -27.58
CA SER A 229 11.26 -0.61 -27.60
C SER A 229 11.21 -1.50 -26.38
N LEU A 230 11.87 -2.66 -26.49
CA LEU A 230 11.98 -3.58 -25.36
C LEU A 230 13.00 -3.05 -24.35
N PHE A 231 12.67 -3.22 -23.07
CA PHE A 231 13.49 -2.74 -21.96
C PHE A 231 14.18 -3.90 -21.25
N ARG A 232 15.48 -3.80 -21.01
CA ARG A 232 16.21 -4.68 -20.10
C ARG A 232 16.79 -3.85 -18.95
N PRO A 233 16.52 -4.19 -17.69
CA PRO A 233 17.02 -3.41 -16.57
C PRO A 233 18.55 -3.51 -16.51
N SER A 234 19.19 -2.42 -16.15
CA SER A 234 20.65 -2.29 -16.06
C SER A 234 21.16 -1.91 -14.66
N ILE A 235 20.24 -1.64 -13.73
CA ILE A 235 20.56 -1.23 -12.36
C ILE A 235 20.26 -2.39 -11.41
N ILE A 236 21.25 -2.71 -10.57
CA ILE A 236 21.08 -3.63 -9.45
C ILE A 236 20.49 -2.85 -8.27
N TYR A 237 19.40 -3.38 -7.73
CA TYR A 237 18.73 -2.86 -6.55
C TYR A 237 19.65 -2.83 -5.34
N SER A 238 19.60 -1.73 -4.58
CA SER A 238 20.22 -1.60 -3.25
C SER A 238 19.41 -0.64 -2.40
N ASP A 239 19.35 -0.87 -1.09
CA ASP A 239 18.70 0.03 -0.11
C ASP A 239 19.33 1.43 -0.08
N SER A 240 20.55 1.58 -0.61
CA SER A 240 21.26 2.87 -0.69
C SER A 240 20.80 3.74 -1.86
N LEU A 241 20.12 3.15 -2.86
CA LEU A 241 19.64 3.89 -4.03
C LEU A 241 18.65 4.98 -3.60
N TYR A 242 18.90 6.21 -4.05
CA TYR A 242 18.12 7.36 -3.64
C TYR A 242 16.66 7.26 -4.08
N GLU A 243 16.45 6.70 -5.27
CA GLU A 243 15.15 6.51 -5.92
C GLU A 243 14.19 5.59 -5.15
N PHE A 244 14.74 4.76 -4.27
CA PHE A 244 13.98 3.79 -3.46
C PHE A 244 13.75 4.24 -2.02
N LYS A 245 14.25 5.41 -1.64
CA LYS A 245 13.95 6.02 -0.33
C LYS A 245 12.53 6.55 -0.32
N LYS A 246 11.91 6.55 0.86
CA LYS A 246 10.59 7.15 1.07
C LYS A 246 10.78 8.62 1.43
N PHE A 247 10.09 9.49 0.71
CA PHE A 247 10.15 10.95 0.88
C PHE A 247 8.79 11.47 1.35
N ASP A 248 8.79 12.61 2.05
CA ASP A 248 7.57 13.40 2.19
C ASP A 248 7.23 13.99 0.82
N MET A 249 6.03 13.73 0.31
CA MET A 249 5.59 14.24 -0.99
C MET A 249 5.50 15.76 -1.04
N LYS A 250 5.49 16.45 0.12
CA LYS A 250 5.56 17.91 0.22
C LYS A 250 6.98 18.44 0.04
N ASP A 251 8.01 17.60 0.19
CA ASP A 251 9.40 17.99 -0.11
C ASP A 251 9.68 17.85 -1.60
N THR A 252 9.32 18.90 -2.34
CA THR A 252 9.50 18.99 -3.79
C THR A 252 10.96 18.78 -4.21
N ALA A 253 11.92 19.31 -3.45
CA ALA A 253 13.33 19.25 -3.84
C ALA A 253 13.86 17.81 -3.82
N LEU A 254 13.55 17.06 -2.76
CA LEU A 254 13.94 15.66 -2.68
C LEU A 254 13.18 14.79 -3.70
N CYS A 255 11.89 15.06 -3.90
CA CYS A 255 11.09 14.31 -4.86
C CYS A 255 11.59 14.47 -6.31
N LEU A 256 11.99 15.68 -6.70
CA LEU A 256 12.49 15.98 -8.05
C LEU A 256 13.96 15.56 -8.28
N ALA A 257 14.72 15.31 -7.21
CA ALA A 257 16.12 14.85 -7.32
C ALA A 257 16.26 13.38 -7.77
N ARG A 258 15.16 12.61 -7.76
CA ARG A 258 15.15 11.19 -8.16
C ARG A 258 15.37 11.04 -9.66
N LYS A 259 16.21 10.08 -10.05
CA LYS A 259 16.49 9.82 -11.47
C LYS A 259 15.48 8.84 -12.06
N ALA A 260 14.90 9.24 -13.18
CA ALA A 260 14.04 8.40 -13.99
C ALA A 260 14.86 7.71 -15.10
N GLN A 261 14.77 6.38 -15.21
CA GLN A 261 15.32 5.66 -16.37
C GLN A 261 14.33 5.66 -17.54
N LEU A 262 13.04 5.62 -17.21
CA LEU A 262 11.95 5.56 -18.18
C LEU A 262 11.02 6.77 -18.05
N GLU A 263 10.51 7.21 -19.18
CA GLU A 263 9.48 8.22 -19.28
C GLU A 263 8.30 7.63 -20.08
N LEU A 264 7.12 7.62 -19.48
CA LEU A 264 5.92 7.04 -20.06
C LEU A 264 4.86 8.12 -20.23
N ASN A 265 4.51 8.41 -21.48
CA ASN A 265 3.54 9.44 -21.83
C ASN A 265 2.15 8.82 -21.98
N LEU A 266 1.31 9.06 -20.98
CA LEU A 266 -0.03 8.50 -20.87
C LEU A 266 -1.01 9.27 -21.76
N PHE A 267 -1.69 8.55 -22.64
CA PHE A 267 -2.68 9.09 -23.56
C PHE A 267 -3.96 8.24 -23.56
N ARG A 268 -5.04 8.81 -24.09
CA ARG A 268 -6.27 8.05 -24.34
C ARG A 268 -6.24 7.52 -25.77
N GLU A 269 -6.18 6.21 -25.92
CA GLU A 269 -6.35 5.58 -27.22
C GLU A 269 -7.79 5.82 -27.71
N LYS A 270 -7.97 6.09 -28.99
CA LYS A 270 -9.31 6.16 -29.59
C LYS A 270 -9.72 4.74 -29.97
N PRO A 271 -10.68 4.11 -29.29
CA PRO A 271 -11.05 2.74 -29.60
C PRO A 271 -11.60 2.66 -31.03
N HIS A 272 -10.97 1.84 -31.86
CA HIS A 272 -11.43 1.55 -33.21
C HIS A 272 -11.60 0.04 -33.38
N LYS A 273 -12.83 -0.41 -33.64
CA LYS A 273 -13.07 -1.82 -33.98
C LYS A 273 -12.55 -2.08 -35.38
N GLN A 274 -11.41 -2.75 -35.48
CA GLN A 274 -10.95 -3.29 -36.76
C GLN A 274 -11.76 -4.54 -37.08
N MET A 275 -12.63 -4.46 -38.07
CA MET A 275 -13.34 -5.63 -38.59
C MET A 275 -12.62 -6.14 -39.84
N ILE A 276 -12.45 -7.47 -39.95
CA ILE A 276 -12.00 -8.08 -41.20
C ILE A 276 -13.14 -7.93 -42.21
N VAL A 277 -13.01 -6.96 -43.13
CA VAL A 277 -14.05 -6.65 -44.13
C VAL A 277 -14.08 -7.70 -45.25
N LYS A 278 -12.95 -8.33 -45.57
CA LYS A 278 -12.85 -9.41 -46.56
C LYS A 278 -11.81 -10.45 -46.16
N LYS A 279 -12.16 -11.72 -46.28
CA LYS A 279 -11.26 -12.87 -46.17
C LYS A 279 -11.25 -13.56 -47.55
N GLU A 280 -10.24 -13.27 -48.37
CA GLU A 280 -9.97 -14.05 -49.57
C GLU A 280 -8.89 -15.09 -49.28
N ARG A 281 -9.11 -16.32 -49.73
CA ARG A 281 -8.15 -17.41 -49.63
C ARG A 281 -7.23 -17.27 -50.84
N VAL A 282 -6.00 -16.82 -50.63
CA VAL A 282 -4.97 -16.85 -51.67
C VAL A 282 -4.58 -18.32 -51.83
N GLY A 283 -5.01 -18.92 -52.94
CA GLY A 283 -4.68 -20.30 -53.33
C GLY A 283 -3.29 -20.40 -53.95
#